data_AF-A0A7T4X138-F1
#
_entry.id   AF-A0A7T4X138-F1
#
_cell.length_a   1.000
_cell.length_b   1.000
_cell.length_c   1.000
_cell.angle_alpha   90.00
_cell.angle_beta   90.00
_cell.angle_gamma   90.00
#
_symmetry.space_group_name_H-M   'P 1'
#
loop_
_entity.id
_entity.type
_entity.pdbx_description
1 polymer ?
#
loop_
_entity_poly.entity_id
_entity_poly.type
_entity_poly.pdbx_seq_one_letter_code
_entity_poly.pdbx_strand_id
1 'polypeptide(L)' 'MNLLAAGIAAGLAALGASFGIGMVVSKTVEGVARQPESRGPLQTIMFIGIGVVEAVPIMAIVIAFLLMFTF' A
#
# COMPACT_ATOMS: atom_id res chain seq x y z
N MET A 1 -23.89 1.36 -13.17
CA MET A 1 -23.21 0.36 -12.32
C MET A 1 -21.71 0.62 -12.19
N ASN A 2 -21.07 1.20 -13.21
CA ASN A 2 -19.62 1.45 -13.25
C ASN A 2 -19.10 2.32 -12.09
N LEU A 3 -19.83 3.38 -11.70
CA LEU A 3 -19.44 4.23 -10.56
C LEU A 3 -19.41 3.46 -9.23
N LEU A 4 -20.37 2.56 -9.01
CA LEU A 4 -20.38 1.71 -7.82
C LEU A 4 -19.21 0.73 -7.84
N ALA A 5 -18.95 0.09 -8.99
CA ALA A 5 -17.82 -0.82 -9.16
C ALA A 5 -16.47 -0.12 -8.96
N ALA A 6 -16.30 1.09 -9.51
CA ALA A 6 -15.12 1.92 -9.32
C ALA A 6 -14.92 2.29 -7.85
N GLY A 7 -15.99 2.70 -7.15
CA GLY A 7 -15.95 2.99 -5.72
C GLY A 7 -15.53 1.77 -4.87
N ILE A 8 -16.06 0.57 -5.19
CA ILE A 8 -15.69 -0.67 -4.50
C ILE A 8 -14.23 -1.03 -4.78
N ALA A 9 -13.80 -0.98 -6.05
CA ALA A 9 -12.42 -1.28 -6.42
C ALA A 9 -11.43 -0.34 -5.72
N ALA A 10 -11.71 0.96 -5.71
CA ALA A 10 -10.88 1.94 -5.04
C ALA A 10 -10.88 1.78 -3.51
N GLY A 11 -12.05 1.53 -2.90
CA GLY A 11 -12.16 1.31 -1.47
C GLY A 11 -11.39 0.08 -1.00
N LEU A 12 -11.52 -1.05 -1.71
CA LEU A 12 -10.79 -2.27 -1.39
C LEU A 12 -9.27 -2.13 -1.59
N ALA A 13 -8.85 -1.42 -2.65
CA ALA A 13 -7.44 -1.10 -2.87
C ALA A 13 -6.86 -0.27 -1.72
N ALA A 14 -7.57 0.78 -1.29
CA ALA A 14 -7.14 1.63 -0.19
C ALA A 14 -7.05 0.88 1.15
N LEU A 15 -8.00 -0.03 1.43
CA LEU A 15 -7.96 -0.88 2.62
C LEU A 15 -6.78 -1.85 2.59
N GLY A 16 -6.54 -2.51 1.46
CA GLY A 16 -5.41 -3.42 1.29
C GLY A 16 -4.07 -2.73 1.44
N ALA A 17 -3.89 -1.57 0.80
CA ALA A 17 -2.70 -0.74 0.93
C ALA A 17 -2.45 -0.29 2.38
N SER A 18 -3.47 0.26 3.04
CA SER A 18 -3.37 0.76 4.41
C SER A 18 -2.97 -0.34 5.39
N PHE A 19 -3.54 -1.54 5.25
CA PHE A 19 -3.20 -2.68 6.09
C PHE A 19 -1.77 -3.17 5.84
N GLY A 20 -1.39 -3.36 4.57
CA GLY A 20 -0.06 -3.83 4.19
C GLY A 20 1.05 -2.87 4.63
N ILE A 21 0.89 -1.58 4.31
CA ILE A 21 1.87 -0.54 4.70
C ILE A 21 1.91 -0.40 6.22
N GLY A 22 0.74 -0.40 6.88
CA GLY A 22 0.68 -0.31 8.34
C GLY A 22 1.50 -1.40 9.03
N MET A 23 1.43 -2.64 8.53
CA MET A 23 2.26 -3.74 9.04
C MET A 23 3.76 -3.53 8.78
N VAL A 24 4.15 -3.16 7.55
CA VAL A 24 5.55 -2.95 7.18
C VAL A 24 6.18 -1.82 8.02
N VAL A 25 5.46 -0.70 8.16
CA VAL A 25 5.92 0.45 8.94
C VAL A 25 5.99 0.09 10.42
N SER A 26 4.96 -0.56 10.98
CA SER A 26 4.94 -0.98 12.39
C SER A 26 6.13 -1.89 12.72
N LYS A 27 6.42 -2.89 11.88
CA LYS A 27 7.56 -3.79 12.09
C LYS A 27 8.90 -3.09 11.93
N THR A 28 8.99 -2.11 11.05
CA THR A 28 10.17 -1.26 10.93
C THR A 28 10.40 -0.47 12.21
N VAL A 29 9.37 0.16 12.76
CA VAL A 29 9.46 0.93 14.01
C VAL A 29 9.83 0.03 15.18
N GLU A 30 9.23 -1.16 15.31
CA GLU A 30 9.62 -2.16 16.31
C GLU A 30 11.09 -2.56 16.18
N GLY A 31 11.57 -2.79 14.95
CA GLY A 31 12.97 -3.13 14.67
C GLY A 31 13.93 -2.01 15.07
N VAL A 32 13.62 -0.77 14.71
CA VAL A 32 14.40 0.42 15.07
C VAL A 32 14.43 0.64 16.58
N ALA A 33 13.31 0.40 17.28
CA ALA A 33 13.25 0.52 18.73
C ALA A 33 14.14 -0.52 19.45
N ARG A 34 14.30 -1.72 18.88
CA ARG A 34 15.18 -2.77 19.41
C ARG A 34 16.66 -2.53 19.10
N GLN A 35 16.97 -2.01 17.91
CA GLN A 35 18.33 -1.74 17.44
C GLN A 35 18.38 -0.39 16.69
N PRO A 36 18.62 0.73 17.39
CA PRO A 36 18.65 2.07 16.78
C PRO A 36 19.73 2.22 15.70
N GLU A 37 20.86 1.53 15.82
CA GLU A 37 21.96 1.51 14.85
C GLU A 37 21.54 0.94 13.49
N SER A 38 20.53 0.06 13.46
CA SER A 38 19.99 -0.56 12.25
C SER A 38 18.96 0.32 11.53
N ARG A 39 18.72 1.56 11.97
CA ARG A 39 17.67 2.45 11.40
C ARG A 39 17.79 2.66 9.90
N GLY A 40 18.97 2.99 9.39
CA GLY A 40 19.17 3.24 7.96
C GLY A 40 18.84 2.02 7.09
N PRO A 41 19.45 0.85 7.37
CA PRO A 41 19.13 -0.40 6.67
C PRO A 41 17.65 -0.78 6.77
N LEU A 42 17.04 -0.71 7.96
CA LEU A 42 15.63 -1.05 8.15
C LEU A 42 14.68 -0.13 7.38
N GLN A 43 14.95 1.18 7.33
CA GLN A 43 14.18 2.11 6.52
C GLN A 43 14.30 1.82 5.02
N THR A 44 15.48 1.41 4.55
CA THR A 44 15.68 1.02 3.15
C THR A 44 14.81 -0.18 2.80
N ILE A 45 14.84 -1.22 3.64
CA ILE A 45 13.99 -2.42 3.46
C ILE A 45 12.51 -2.06 3.56
N MET A 46 12.13 -1.16 4.48
CA MET A 46 10.75 -0.68 4.62
C MET A 46 10.24 -0.07 3.32
N PHE A 47 10.99 0.85 2.69
CA PHE A 47 10.55 1.49 1.44
C PHE A 47 10.45 0.50 0.28
N ILE A 48 11.37 -0.47 0.19
CA ILE A 48 11.27 -1.56 -0.79
C ILE A 48 9.98 -2.37 -0.53
N GLY A 49 9.73 -2.73 0.73
CA GLY A 49 8.52 -3.45 1.13
C GLY A 49 7.23 -2.70 0.81
N ILE A 50 7.18 -1.38 1.08
CA ILE A 50 6.06 -0.51 0.71
C ILE A 50 5.84 -0.54 -0.80
N GLY A 51 6.90 -0.42 -1.61
CA GLY A 51 6.79 -0.50 -3.07
C GLY A 51 6.21 -1.83 -3.56
N VAL A 52 6.58 -2.94 -2.93
CA VAL A 52 6.03 -4.26 -3.25
C VAL A 52 4.56 -4.37 -2.84
N VAL A 53 4.19 -3.85 -1.66
CA VAL A 53 2.81 -3.84 -1.16
C VAL A 53 1.90 -3.01 -2.08
N GLU A 54 2.38 -1.88 -2.59
CA GLU A 54 1.62 -0.95 -3.43
C GLU A 54 1.39 -1.43 -4.87
N ALA A 55 2.12 -2.45 -5.35
CA ALA A 55 2.00 -2.91 -6.74
C ALA A 55 0.56 -3.32 -7.11
N VAL A 56 -0.13 -4.04 -6.22
CA VAL A 56 -1.51 -4.50 -6.46
C VAL A 56 -2.56 -3.39 -6.23
N PRO A 57 -2.53 -2.61 -5.13
CA PRO A 57 -3.40 -1.47 -4.94
C PRO A 57 -3.37 -0.46 -6.11
N ILE A 58 -2.17 -0.12 -6.60
CA ILE A 58 -2.04 0.82 -7.74
C ILE A 58 -2.77 0.27 -8.97
N MET A 59 -2.62 -1.02 -9.29
CA MET A 59 -3.34 -1.63 -10.42
C MET A 59 -4.86 -1.57 -10.22
N ALA A 60 -5.36 -1.80 -9.01
CA ALA A 60 -6.78 -1.71 -8.70
C ALA A 60 -7.33 -0.28 -8.82
N ILE A 61 -6.55 0.74 -8.43
CA ILE A 61 -6.90 2.15 -8.64
C ILE A 61 -6.92 2.50 -10.13
N VAL A 62 -5.97 2.00 -10.92
CA VAL A 62 -5.99 2.17 -12.38
C VAL A 62 -7.27 1.61 -12.98
N ILE A 63 -7.69 0.41 -12.57
CA ILE A 63 -8.95 -0.19 -13.03
C ILE A 63 -10.15 0.66 -12.61
N ALA A 64 -10.17 1.19 -11.38
CA ALA A 64 -11.23 2.07 -10.91
C ALA A 64 -11.33 3.35 -11.77
N PHE A 65 -10.20 3.95 -12.18
CA PHE A 65 -10.21 5.09 -13.09
C PHE A 65 -10.70 4.74 -14.49
N LEU A 66 -10.31 3.58 -15.04
CA LEU A 66 -10.81 3.13 -16.34
C LEU A 66 -12.34 2.94 -16.32
N LEU A 67 -12.88 2.37 -15.25
CA LEU A 67 -14.33 2.22 -15.05
C LEU A 67 -15.07 3.56 -14.90
N MET A 68 -14.39 4.62 -14.48
CA MET A 68 -15.03 5.92 -14.27
C MET A 68 -14.99 6.83 -15.49
N PHE A 69 -13.93 6.73 -16.31
CA PHE A 69 -13.64 7.70 -17.37
C PHE A 69 -13.57 7.10 -18.78
N THR A 70 -13.48 5.78 -18.92
CA THR A 70 -13.33 5.14 -20.23
C THR A 70 -14.56 4.29 -20.61
N PHE A 71 -15.21 3.65 -19.64
CA PHE A 71 -16.35 2.75 -19.85
C PHE A 71 -17.65 3.31 -19.27
#